data_AF-A0A378G233-F1
#
_entry.id   AF-A0A378G233-F1
#
_cell.length_a   1.000
_cell.length_b   1.000
_cell.length_c   1.000
_cell.angle_alpha   90.00
_cell.angle_beta   90.00
_cell.angle_gamma   90.00
#
_symmetry.space_group_name_H-M   'P 1'
#
loop_
_entity.id
_entity.type
_entity.pdbx_description
1 polymer ?
#
loop_
_entity_poly.entity_id
_entity_poly.type
_entity_poly.pdbx_seq_one_letter_code
_entity_poly.pdbx_strand_id
1 'polypeptide(L)'
;MKVDIDTQDVRYADAWLGFRGTAWQTQIDVRDFIQHNYTPYEGDESFLADATPATTALWEQVMAGIRVENATHGAGGFRHQCRHLHHRPRGGLYQPVAGKDRRPAKRTSR
;
A
#
# COMPACT_ATOMS: atom_id res chain seq x y z
N MET A 1 -23.21 -14.05 -6.31
CA MET A 1 -22.75 -14.84 -5.15
C MET A 1 -23.05 -14.00 -3.92
N LYS A 2 -24.11 -14.32 -3.17
CA LYS A 2 -24.34 -13.71 -1.86
C LYS A 2 -23.59 -14.58 -0.85
N VAL A 3 -22.64 -13.98 -0.15
CA VAL A 3 -21.94 -14.65 0.95
C VAL A 3 -22.86 -14.51 2.14
N ASP A 4 -23.44 -15.61 2.58
CA ASP A 4 -24.23 -15.63 3.80
C ASP A 4 -23.25 -15.70 4.97
N ILE A 5 -22.95 -14.53 5.56
CA ILE A 5 -22.12 -14.41 6.75
C ILE A 5 -23.05 -14.56 7.95
N ASP A 6 -22.81 -15.57 8.78
CA ASP A 6 -23.48 -15.69 10.07
C ASP A 6 -22.91 -14.65 11.03
N THR A 7 -23.60 -13.52 11.13
CA THR A 7 -23.21 -12.39 11.98
C THR A 7 -23.63 -12.57 13.44
N GLN A 8 -24.25 -13.71 13.78
CA GLN A 8 -24.59 -14.09 15.16
C GLN A 8 -23.47 -14.90 15.84
N ASP A 9 -22.29 -15.05 15.22
CA ASP A 9 -21.09 -15.57 15.87
C ASP A 9 -20.68 -14.64 17.04
N VAL A 10 -20.47 -15.24 18.22
CA VAL A 10 -20.13 -14.56 19.48
C VAL A 10 -19.00 -13.54 19.32
N ARG A 11 -18.04 -13.81 18.41
CA ARG A 11 -16.90 -12.93 18.14
C ARG A 11 -17.31 -11.55 17.62
N TYR A 12 -18.40 -11.43 16.88
CA TYR A 12 -18.87 -10.15 16.35
C TYR A 12 -19.79 -9.42 17.34
N ALA A 13 -20.55 -10.16 18.15
CA ALA A 13 -21.44 -9.59 19.16
C ALA A 13 -20.68 -8.71 20.16
N ASP A 14 -19.51 -9.16 20.64
CA ASP A 14 -18.67 -8.38 21.55
C ASP A 14 -18.09 -7.12 20.87
N ALA A 15 -17.64 -7.25 19.62
CA ALA A 15 -17.07 -6.14 18.86
C ALA A 15 -18.12 -5.08 18.46
N TRP A 16 -19.39 -5.49 18.35
CA TRP A 16 -20.50 -4.63 17.92
C TRP A 16 -21.34 -4.07 19.07
N LEU A 17 -20.97 -4.40 20.31
CA LEU A 17 -21.68 -3.96 21.49
C LEU A 17 -21.73 -2.42 21.56
N GLY A 18 -22.95 -1.87 21.57
CA GLY A 18 -23.20 -0.44 21.66
C GLY A 18 -23.34 0.29 20.32
N PHE A 19 -23.06 -0.36 19.19
CA PHE A 19 -23.36 0.22 17.88
C PHE A 19 -24.85 0.07 17.50
N ARG A 20 -25.36 1.07 16.78
CA ARG A 20 -26.74 1.22 16.32
C ARG A 20 -26.87 0.82 14.85
N GLY A 21 -28.08 0.46 14.43
CA GLY A 21 -28.40 0.06 13.06
C GLY A 21 -28.36 -1.46 12.87
N THR A 22 -29.10 -1.97 11.88
CA THR A 22 -29.30 -3.42 11.67
C THR A 22 -28.99 -3.88 10.25
N ALA A 23 -29.04 -2.99 9.26
CA ALA A 23 -28.77 -3.37 7.87
C ALA A 23 -27.29 -3.75 7.69
N TRP A 24 -26.36 -2.96 8.23
CA TRP A 24 -24.93 -3.27 8.20
C TRP A 24 -24.54 -4.57 8.96
N GLN A 25 -25.39 -5.04 9.88
CA GLN A 25 -25.18 -6.31 10.59
C GLN A 25 -25.59 -7.54 9.78
N THR A 26 -26.35 -7.36 8.70
CA THR A 26 -26.88 -8.48 7.89
C THR A 26 -26.32 -8.49 6.47
N GLN A 27 -25.73 -7.38 6.04
CA GLN A 27 -25.06 -7.24 4.76
C GLN A 27 -23.90 -6.25 4.87
N ILE A 28 -22.96 -6.32 3.93
CA ILE A 28 -21.85 -5.36 3.86
C ILE A 28 -22.41 -3.98 3.46
N ASP A 29 -22.63 -3.13 4.45
CA ASP A 29 -23.10 -1.75 4.27
C ASP A 29 -22.37 -0.79 5.23
N VAL A 30 -21.16 -0.38 4.86
CA VAL A 30 -20.33 0.53 5.65
C VAL A 30 -21.00 1.92 5.77
N ARG A 31 -21.80 2.31 4.78
CA ARG A 31 -22.46 3.63 4.77
C ARG A 31 -23.53 3.71 5.85
N ASP A 32 -24.35 2.67 5.98
CA ASP A 32 -25.37 2.56 7.03
C ASP A 32 -24.73 2.54 8.43
N PHE A 33 -23.63 1.79 8.59
CA PHE A 33 -22.88 1.75 9.85
C PHE A 33 -22.40 3.14 10.29
N ILE A 34 -21.72 3.88 9.40
CA ILE A 34 -21.18 5.19 9.74
C ILE A 34 -22.31 6.14 10.14
N GLN A 35 -23.37 6.25 9.34
CA GLN A 35 -24.47 7.19 9.61
C GLN A 35 -25.15 6.98 10.96
N HIS A 36 -25.27 5.73 11.42
CA HIS A 36 -25.90 5.42 12.70
C HIS A 36 -24.99 5.58 13.92
N ASN A 37 -23.66 5.62 13.73
CA ASN A 37 -22.69 5.48 14.81
C ASN A 37 -21.66 6.62 14.93
N TYR A 38 -21.53 7.48 13.93
CA TYR A 38 -20.68 8.66 14.05
C TYR A 38 -21.33 9.72 14.94
N THR A 39 -20.51 10.41 15.72
CA THR A 39 -20.93 11.62 16.44
C THR A 39 -20.28 12.80 15.74
N PRO A 40 -21.05 13.70 15.10
CA PRO A 40 -20.51 14.94 14.56
C PRO A 40 -19.75 15.70 15.64
N TYR A 41 -18.54 16.17 15.31
CA TYR A 41 -17.74 17.00 16.20
C TYR A 41 -17.68 18.42 15.64
N GLU A 42 -18.28 19.37 16.37
CA GLU A 42 -18.33 20.81 16.02
C GLU A 42 -17.48 21.66 16.97
N GLY A 43 -16.66 21.02 17.82
CA GLY A 43 -15.75 21.69 18.75
C GLY A 43 -14.43 22.11 18.10
N ASP A 44 -13.43 22.40 18.93
CA ASP A 44 -12.10 22.87 18.52
C ASP A 44 -10.98 21.83 18.77
N GLU A 45 -9.74 22.22 18.57
CA GLU A 45 -8.57 21.35 18.72
C GLU A 45 -8.10 21.17 20.17
N SER A 46 -8.80 21.73 21.16
CA SER A 46 -8.34 21.73 22.55
C SER A 46 -8.29 20.34 23.21
N PHE A 47 -8.97 19.34 22.65
CA PHE A 47 -8.95 17.97 23.15
C PHE A 47 -7.76 17.15 22.62
N LEU A 48 -7.01 17.67 21.64
CA LEU A 48 -5.91 16.93 21.03
C LEU A 48 -4.82 16.64 22.06
N ALA A 49 -4.34 15.39 22.05
CA ALA A 49 -3.24 14.94 22.89
C ALA A 49 -1.94 14.89 22.09
N ASP A 50 -0.82 15.13 22.77
CA ASP A 50 0.51 15.02 22.17
C ASP A 50 0.87 13.57 21.80
N ALA A 51 1.88 13.43 20.92
CA ALA A 51 2.41 12.14 20.53
C ALA A 51 3.02 11.37 21.72
N THR A 52 2.78 10.07 21.77
CA THR A 52 3.39 9.22 22.81
C THR A 52 4.89 9.05 22.58
N PRO A 53 5.70 8.77 23.63
CA PRO A 53 7.13 8.49 23.47
C PRO A 53 7.41 7.33 22.50
N ALA A 54 6.54 6.31 22.49
CA ALA A 54 6.65 5.19 21.55
C ALA A 54 6.44 5.64 20.10
N THR A 55 5.45 6.52 19.85
CA THR A 55 5.20 7.12 18.54
C THR A 55 6.40 7.94 18.07
N THR A 56 6.96 8.78 18.94
CA THR A 56 8.13 9.62 18.61
C THR A 56 9.36 8.77 18.28
N ALA A 57 9.65 7.74 19.08
CA ALA A 57 10.79 6.85 18.84
C ALA A 57 10.67 6.08 17.51
N LEU A 58 9.47 5.59 17.18
CA LEU A 58 9.23 4.95 15.87
C LEU A 58 9.39 5.95 14.73
N TRP A 59 8.89 7.17 14.90
CA TRP A 59 9.00 8.21 13.90
C TRP A 59 10.45 8.61 13.63
N GLU A 60 11.29 8.72 14.67
CA GLU A 60 12.72 9.01 14.52
C GLU A 60 13.45 7.96 13.67
N GLN A 61 13.11 6.67 13.84
CA GLN A 61 13.68 5.58 13.04
C GLN A 61 13.29 5.71 11.56
N VAL A 62 12.03 6.03 11.28
CA VAL A 62 11.54 6.25 9.90
C VAL A 62 12.19 7.49 9.28
N MET A 63 12.31 8.58 10.05
CA MET A 63 12.96 9.81 9.60
C MET A 63 14.43 9.63 9.25
N ALA A 64 15.14 8.72 9.91
CA ALA A 64 16.52 8.38 9.52
C ALA A 64 16.59 7.85 8.09
N GLY A 65 15.66 6.97 7.70
CA GLY A 65 15.56 6.45 6.32
C GLY A 65 15.20 7.56 5.32
N ILE A 66 14.17 8.36 5.62
CA ILE A 66 13.73 9.45 4.74
C ILE A 66 14.83 10.49 4.51
N ARG A 67 15.66 10.80 5.51
CA ARG A 67 16.82 11.68 5.34
C ARG A 67 17.82 11.13 4.32
N VAL A 68 18.07 9.82 4.34
CA VAL A 68 18.95 9.16 3.37
C VAL A 68 18.35 9.21 1.96
N GLU A 69 17.05 8.96 1.83
CA GLU A 69 16.36 9.00 0.52
C GLU A 69 16.37 10.42 -0.06
N ASN A 70 16.07 11.43 0.74
CA ASN A 70 16.09 12.83 0.32
C ASN A 70 17.50 13.29 -0.07
N ALA A 71 18.54 12.85 0.64
CA ALA A 71 19.92 13.20 0.32
C ALA A 71 20.42 12.55 -0.98
N THR A 72 20.02 11.29 -1.22
CA THR A 72 20.45 10.53 -2.39
C THR A 72 19.57 10.73 -3.62
N HIS A 73 18.40 11.37 -3.46
CA HIS A 73 17.34 11.42 -4.47
C HIS A 73 17.02 10.03 -5.05
N GLY A 74 17.17 9.00 -4.22
CA GLY A 74 17.09 7.60 -4.59
C GLY A 74 16.47 6.79 -3.47
N ALA A 75 15.72 5.75 -3.82
CA ALA A 75 15.03 4.94 -2.83
C ALA A 75 16.02 4.15 -1.96
N GLY A 76 15.74 4.08 -0.66
CA GLY A 76 16.52 3.30 0.30
C GLY A 76 16.37 1.81 0.01
N GLY A 77 17.27 1.26 -0.79
CA GLY A 77 17.48 -0.18 -0.96
C GLY A 77 16.22 -1.01 -1.25
N PHE A 78 15.60 -0.83 -2.42
CA PHE A 78 14.60 -1.81 -2.89
C PHE A 78 15.28 -3.14 -3.24
N ARG A 79 14.83 -4.23 -2.59
CA ARG A 79 15.20 -5.59 -3.01
C ARG A 79 14.56 -5.84 -4.39
N HIS A 80 15.37 -5.81 -5.45
CA HIS A 80 14.97 -6.15 -6.83
C HIS A 80 14.51 -7.60 -7.04
N GLN A 81 14.32 -8.38 -5.98
CA GLN A 81 13.94 -9.79 -6.01
C GLN A 81 12.75 -10.10 -5.08
N CYS A 82 11.71 -9.27 -5.12
CA CYS A 82 10.37 -9.69 -4.72
C CYS A 82 9.45 -9.65 -5.93
N ARG A 83 9.68 -10.57 -6.88
CA ARG A 83 8.69 -10.88 -7.90
C ARG A 83 7.54 -11.56 -7.18
N HIS A 84 6.38 -10.90 -7.03
CA HIS A 84 5.13 -11.64 -6.82
C HIS A 84 5.08 -12.69 -7.93
N LEU A 85 5.24 -13.96 -7.56
CA LEU A 85 5.45 -15.10 -8.45
C LEU A 85 4.20 -15.34 -9.30
N HIS A 86 3.99 -14.52 -10.33
CA HIS A 86 3.26 -14.98 -11.50
C HIS A 86 4.20 -15.92 -12.26
N HIS A 87 3.93 -17.22 -12.13
CA HIS A 87 4.48 -18.25 -13.00
C HIS A 87 4.23 -17.85 -14.46
N ARG A 88 5.26 -17.30 -15.13
CA ARG A 88 5.35 -17.30 -16.58
C ARG A 88 6.47 -18.26 -17.00
N PRO A 89 6.21 -19.17 -17.95
CA PRO A 89 7.18 -20.17 -18.35
C PRO A 89 8.40 -19.50 -18.98
N ARG A 90 9.59 -20.04 -18.68
CA ARG A 90 10.87 -19.58 -19.21
C ARG A 90 10.89 -19.79 -20.73
N GLY A 91 11.17 -18.74 -21.49
CA GLY A 91 11.46 -18.86 -22.92
C GLY A 91 11.51 -17.50 -23.59
N GLY A 92 12.72 -16.94 -23.75
CA GLY A 92 12.94 -15.73 -24.53
C GLY A 92 14.18 -14.97 -24.09
N LEU A 93 15.33 -15.30 -24.69
CA LEU A 93 16.53 -14.48 -24.63
C LEU A 93 16.22 -13.10 -25.25
N TYR A 94 16.41 -12.04 -24.48
CA TYR A 94 16.42 -10.68 -25.01
C TYR A 94 17.80 -10.43 -25.65
N GLN A 95 17.85 -10.29 -26.98
CA GLN A 95 19.05 -9.82 -27.67
C GLN A 95 19.07 -8.28 -27.66
N PRO A 96 20.22 -7.63 -27.44
CA PRO A 96 20.32 -6.18 -27.56
C PRO A 96 20.31 -5.79 -29.05
N VAL A 97 19.39 -4.92 -29.44
CA VAL A 97 19.39 -4.29 -30.77
C VAL A 97 20.51 -3.24 -30.81
N ALA A 98 21.68 -3.67 -31.25
CA ALA A 98 22.76 -2.77 -31.63
C ALA A 98 22.29 -1.89 -32.79
N GLY A 99 22.29 -0.58 -32.57
CA GLY A 99 22.04 0.42 -33.60
C GLY A 99 22.97 0.20 -34.79
N LYS A 100 22.36 0.05 -35.96
CA LYS A 100 23.05 0.01 -37.25
C LYS A 100 23.62 1.39 -37.54
N ASP A 101 24.93 1.49 -37.74
CA ASP A 101 25.42 2.35 -38.83
C ASP A 101 26.73 1.82 -39.47
N ARG A 102 26.51 1.29 -40.68
CA ARG A 102 27.30 1.21 -41.92
C ARG A 102 28.83 1.14 -41.84
N ARG A 103 29.33 -0.03 -42.29
CA ARG A 103 30.71 -0.31 -42.75
C ARG A 103 31.20 0.71 -43.81
N PRO A 104 32.49 1.06 -43.85
CA PRO A 104 33.14 1.50 -45.08
C PRO A 104 33.76 0.28 -45.79
N ALA A 105 33.38 0.04 -47.04
CA ALA A 105 34.09 -0.85 -47.94
C ALA A 105 34.32 -0.11 -49.25
N LYS A 106 35.56 0.33 -49.51
CA LYS A 106 36.26 0.26 -50.80
C LYS A 106 37.77 0.35 -50.57
N ARG A 107 38.47 -0.75 -50.83
CA ARG A 107 39.93 -0.80 -51.01
C ARG A 107 40.20 -0.90 -52.50
N THR A 108 40.74 0.14 -53.11
CA THR A 108 41.51 0.09 -54.36
C THR A 108 42.45 1.30 -54.42
N SER A 109 43.76 1.10 -54.23
CA SER A 109 44.79 1.68 -55.10
C SER A 109 46.17 1.12 -54.72
N ARG A 110 46.91 0.68 -55.76
CA ARG A 110 48.26 0.12 -55.82
C ARG A 110 48.49 -1.31 -55.34
#